data_AF-A0A964WWV8-F1
#
_entry.id   AF-A0A964WWV8-F1
#
_cell.length_a   1.000
_cell.length_b   1.000
_cell.length_c   1.000
_cell.angle_alpha   90.00
_cell.angle_beta   90.00
_cell.angle_gamma   90.00
#
_symmetry.space_group_name_H-M   'P 1'
#
loop_
_entity.id
_entity.type
_entity.pdbx_description
1 polymer ?
#
loop_
_entity_poly.entity_id
_entity_poly.type
_entity_poly.pdbx_seq_one_letter_code
_entity_poly.pdbx_strand_id
1 'polypeptide(L)'
;MRISWDLNAGSIIIVLLFIHFIMGGIRGLYRHHMIEKHQYNYYSDPPMNLLGKLAHNWMVSTLSSTTFFLSASITVMLFLFL
;
A
#
# COMPACT_ATOMS: atom_id res chain seq x y z
N MET A 1 13.72 -33.41 -2.26
CA MET A 1 12.33 -32.89 -2.19
C MET A 1 12.36 -31.35 -2.31
N ARG A 2 12.73 -30.82 -3.48
CA ARG A 2 12.94 -29.38 -3.72
C ARG A 2 11.71 -28.71 -4.36
N ILE A 3 11.08 -29.44 -5.28
CA ILE A 3 9.84 -29.06 -5.98
C ILE A 3 8.68 -28.64 -5.06
N SER A 4 8.49 -29.30 -3.91
CA SER A 4 7.42 -28.92 -2.97
C SER A 4 7.65 -27.58 -2.29
N TRP A 5 8.91 -27.17 -2.10
CA TRP A 5 9.27 -25.88 -1.54
C TRP A 5 9.16 -24.78 -2.59
N ASP A 6 9.56 -25.05 -3.83
CA ASP A 6 9.46 -24.12 -4.95
C ASP A 6 7.98 -23.80 -5.29
N LEU A 7 7.10 -24.81 -5.27
CA LEU A 7 5.65 -24.62 -5.44
C LEU A 7 5.02 -23.79 -4.30
N ASN A 8 5.50 -23.98 -3.07
CA ASN A 8 5.01 -23.23 -1.91
C ASN A 8 5.51 -21.78 -1.94
N ALA A 9 6.77 -21.55 -2.31
CA ALA A 9 7.33 -20.22 -2.51
C ALA A 9 6.59 -19.45 -3.62
N GLY A 10 6.32 -20.11 -4.76
CA GLY A 10 5.53 -19.52 -5.85
C GLY A 10 4.12 -19.11 -5.41
N SER A 11 3.44 -19.97 -4.64
CA SER A 11 2.12 -19.66 -4.07
C SER A 11 2.17 -18.43 -3.14
N ILE A 12 3.17 -18.35 -2.27
CA ILE A 12 3.35 -17.21 -1.36
C ILE A 12 3.59 -15.90 -2.14
N ILE A 13 4.44 -15.94 -3.19
CA ILE A 13 4.71 -14.77 -4.04
C ILE A 13 3.41 -14.28 -4.71
N ILE A 14 2.58 -15.19 -5.24
CA ILE A 14 1.30 -14.84 -5.87
C ILE A 14 0.36 -14.17 -4.85
N VAL A 15 0.26 -14.73 -3.64
CA VAL A 15 -0.56 -14.13 -2.57
C VAL A 15 -0.05 -12.74 -2.19
N LEU A 16 1.27 -12.56 -2.05
CA LEU A 16 1.85 -11.26 -1.74
C LEU A 16 1.63 -10.24 -2.86
N LEU A 17 1.74 -10.63 -4.13
CA LEU A 17 1.42 -9.79 -5.28
C LEU A 17 -0.05 -9.35 -5.26
N PHE A 18 -0.96 -10.26 -4.94
CA PHE A 18 -2.38 -9.96 -4.81
C PHE A 18 -2.65 -8.97 -3.66
N ILE A 19 -2.04 -9.19 -2.49
CA ILE A 19 -2.13 -8.26 -1.35
C ILE A 19 -1.53 -6.89 -1.74
N HIS A 20 -0.39 -6.88 -2.42
CA HIS A 20 0.25 -5.64 -2.89
C HIS A 20 -0.66 -4.86 -3.83
N PHE A 21 -1.34 -5.53 -4.76
CA PHE A 21 -2.32 -4.92 -5.65
C PHE A 21 -3.49 -4.30 -4.87
N ILE A 22 -4.07 -5.03 -3.91
CA ILE A 22 -5.16 -4.51 -3.06
C ILE A 22 -4.68 -3.28 -2.27
N MET A 23 -3.54 -3.36 -1.61
CA MET A 23 -2.99 -2.27 -0.81
C MET A 23 -2.68 -1.03 -1.67
N GLY A 24 -2.11 -1.23 -2.85
CA GLY A 24 -1.88 -0.18 -3.83
C GLY A 24 -3.18 0.47 -4.29
N GLY A 25 -4.23 -0.32 -4.52
CA GLY A 25 -5.58 0.13 -4.86
C GLY A 25 -6.20 0.98 -3.74
N ILE A 26 -6.16 0.50 -2.48
CA ILE A 26 -6.65 1.24 -1.31
C ILE A 26 -5.91 2.58 -1.18
N ARG A 27 -4.58 2.59 -1.35
CA ARG A 27 -3.78 3.82 -1.33
C ARG A 27 -4.17 4.78 -2.45
N GLY A 28 -4.43 4.26 -3.65
CA GLY A 28 -4.89 5.03 -4.81
C GLY A 28 -6.26 5.66 -4.57
N LEU A 29 -7.24 4.87 -4.11
CA LEU A 29 -8.59 5.34 -3.76
C LEU A 29 -8.56 6.37 -2.64
N TYR A 30 -7.77 6.13 -1.59
CA TYR A 30 -7.57 7.07 -0.51
C TYR A 30 -7.02 8.40 -1.03
N ARG A 31 -5.96 8.38 -1.84
CA ARG A 31 -5.39 9.58 -2.45
C ARG A 31 -6.40 10.30 -3.33
N HIS A 32 -7.18 9.58 -4.12
CA HIS A 32 -8.23 10.15 -4.96
C HIS A 32 -9.27 10.90 -4.12
N HIS A 33 -9.82 10.27 -3.07
CA HIS A 33 -10.77 10.93 -2.18
C HIS A 33 -10.17 12.12 -1.43
N MET A 34 -8.89 12.07 -1.04
CA MET A 34 -8.26 13.20 -0.38
C MET A 34 -8.03 14.37 -1.34
N ILE A 35 -7.69 14.11 -2.61
CA ILE A 35 -7.61 15.14 -3.65
C ILE A 35 -8.99 15.75 -3.90
N GLU A 36 -10.01 14.91 -4.06
CA GLU A 36 -11.39 15.35 -4.26
C GLU A 36 -11.91 16.22 -3.11
N LYS A 37 -11.69 15.80 -1.86
CA LYS A 37 -12.17 16.51 -0.67
C LYS A 37 -11.33 17.71 -0.24
N HIS A 38 -10.02 17.70 -0.52
CA HIS A 38 -9.09 18.68 0.07
C HIS A 38 -8.28 19.48 -0.96
N GLN A 39 -8.09 19.01 -2.20
CA GLN A 39 -7.51 19.87 -3.25
C GLN A 39 -8.55 20.76 -3.93
N TYR A 40 -9.80 20.31 -4.11
CA TYR A 40 -10.88 21.23 -4.55
C TYR A 40 -11.29 22.24 -3.46
N ASN A 41 -10.98 21.94 -2.19
CA ASN A 41 -11.10 22.86 -1.05
C ASN A 41 -9.81 23.63 -0.74
N TYR A 42 -8.76 23.53 -1.55
CA TYR A 42 -7.50 24.23 -1.26
C TYR A 42 -7.62 25.76 -1.28
N TYR A 43 -8.70 26.28 -1.89
CA TYR A 43 -9.07 27.70 -1.93
C TYR A 43 -10.36 28.03 -1.15
N SER A 44 -10.99 27.05 -0.51
CA SER A 44 -12.23 27.23 0.25
C SER A 44 -12.15 26.45 1.57
N ASP A 45 -11.96 27.21 2.65
CA ASP A 45 -12.00 26.76 4.04
C ASP A 45 -13.19 25.81 4.32
N PRO A 46 -13.03 24.82 5.24
CA PRO A 46 -12.11 24.87 6.37
C PRO A 46 -10.91 23.91 6.31
N PRO A 47 -9.79 24.28 6.94
CA PRO A 47 -8.61 23.43 7.09
C PRO A 47 -8.96 22.22 7.95
N MET A 48 -8.50 21.02 7.56
CA MET A 48 -8.67 19.81 8.38
C MET A 48 -8.28 20.07 9.84
N ASN A 49 -9.19 19.71 10.75
CA ASN A 49 -8.95 19.76 12.20
C ASN A 49 -7.69 18.96 12.57
N LEU A 50 -7.05 19.28 13.70
CA LEU A 50 -5.80 18.64 14.15
C LEU A 50 -5.88 17.11 14.14
N LEU A 51 -6.98 16.54 14.64
CA LEU A 51 -7.23 15.09 14.61
C LEU A 51 -7.32 14.53 13.19
N GLY A 52 -7.94 15.27 12.27
CA GLY A 52 -8.00 14.91 10.86
C GLY A 52 -6.61 14.90 10.20
N LYS A 53 -5.77 15.91 10.51
CA LYS A 53 -4.37 15.97 10.02
C LYS A 53 -3.54 14.80 10.55
N LEU A 54 -3.67 14.47 11.83
CA LEU A 54 -2.98 13.33 12.43
C LEU A 54 -3.44 12.01 11.82
N ALA A 55 -4.75 11.80 11.68
CA ALA A 55 -5.32 10.61 11.05
C ALA A 55 -4.87 10.48 9.58
N HIS A 56 -4.85 11.58 8.83
CA HIS A 56 -4.35 11.58 7.45
C HIS A 56 -2.88 11.22 7.36
N ASN A 57 -2.02 11.87 8.13
CA ASN A 57 -0.59 11.59 8.12
C ASN A 57 -0.30 10.15 8.53
N TRP A 58 -1.00 9.65 9.56
CA TRP A 58 -0.88 8.27 9.99
C TRP A 58 -1.32 7.29 8.89
N MET A 59 -2.46 7.54 8.25
CA MET A 59 -3.00 6.67 7.19
C MET A 59 -2.13 6.69 5.93
N VAL A 60 -1.67 7.85 5.49
CA VAL A 60 -0.73 7.98 4.36
C VAL A 60 0.58 7.27 4.65
N SER A 61 1.14 7.47 5.85
CA SER A 61 2.41 6.85 6.25
C SER A 61 2.28 5.33 6.35
N THR A 62 1.19 4.84 6.94
CA THR A 62 0.89 3.40 7.04
C THR A 62 0.73 2.78 5.66
N LEU A 63 -0.14 3.33 4.81
CA LEU A 63 -0.35 2.79 3.47
C LEU A 63 0.92 2.81 2.62
N SER A 64 1.72 3.87 2.71
CA SER A 64 2.97 4.00 1.95
C SER A 64 4.03 3.02 2.44
N SER A 65 4.24 2.93 3.76
CA SER A 65 5.19 1.99 4.37
C SER A 65 4.80 0.54 4.14
N THR A 66 3.53 0.16 4.34
CA THR A 66 3.07 -1.20 4.06
C THR A 66 3.26 -1.57 2.60
N THR A 67 2.93 -0.67 1.66
CA THR A 67 3.12 -0.93 0.23
C THR A 67 4.61 -1.09 -0.11
N PHE A 68 5.48 -0.27 0.48
CA PHE A 68 6.93 -0.35 0.30
C PHE A 68 7.51 -1.68 0.83
N PHE A 69 7.15 -2.07 2.06
CA PHE A 69 7.61 -3.32 2.64
C PHE A 69 7.11 -4.53 1.84
N LEU A 70 5.86 -4.53 1.40
CA LEU A 70 5.34 -5.57 0.51
C LEU A 70 6.14 -5.64 -0.81
N SER A 71 6.42 -4.51 -1.46
CA SER A 71 7.27 -4.50 -2.66
C SER A 71 8.66 -5.05 -2.39
N ALA A 72 9.31 -4.61 -1.30
CA ALA A 72 10.66 -5.07 -0.96
C ALA A 72 10.67 -6.58 -0.68
N SER A 73 9.70 -7.10 0.08
CA SER A 73 9.55 -8.52 0.36
C SER A 73 9.34 -9.34 -0.92
N ILE A 74 8.47 -8.89 -1.82
CA ILE A 74 8.24 -9.56 -3.11
C ILE A 74 9.53 -9.57 -3.95
N THR A 75 10.24 -8.44 -4.04
CA THR A 75 11.50 -8.35 -4.79
C THR A 75 12.56 -9.31 -4.23
N VAL A 76 12.73 -9.36 -2.90
CA VAL A 76 13.67 -10.29 -2.27
C VAL A 76 13.27 -11.74 -2.54
N MET A 77 11.99 -12.08 -2.42
CA MET A 77 11.52 -13.43 -2.70
C MET A 77 11.70 -13.82 -4.17
N LEU A 78 11.39 -12.93 -5.11
CA LEU A 78 11.64 -13.18 -6.53
C LEU A 78 13.12 -13.40 -6.81
N PHE A 79 14.02 -12.62 -6.20
CA PHE A 79 15.47 -12.80 -6.38
C PHE A 79 16.01 -14.10 -5.79
N LEU A 80 15.44 -14.59 -4.68
CA LEU A 80 15.91 -15.79 -3.99
C LEU A 80 15.35 -17.09 -4.57
N PHE A 81 14.15 -17.04 -5.16
CA PHE A 81 13.39 -18.23 -5.58
C PHE A 81 13.15 -18.32 -7.09
N LEU A 82 13.55 -17.31 -7.86
CA LEU A 82 13.45 -17.26 -9.32
C LEU A 82 14.81 -16.90 -9.92
#